data_AF-A0A3P6G5U7-F1
#
_entry.id   AF-A0A3P6G5U7-F1
#
_cell.length_a   1.000
_cell.length_b   1.000
_cell.length_c   1.000
_cell.angle_alpha   90.00
_cell.angle_beta   90.00
_cell.angle_gamma   90.00
#
_symmetry.space_group_name_H-M   'P 1'
#
loop_
_entity.id
_entity.type
_entity.pdbx_description
1 polymer ?
#
loop_
_entity_poly.entity_id
_entity_poly.type
_entity_poly.pdbx_seq_one_letter_code
_entity_poly.pdbx_strand_id
1 'polypeptide(L)'
;MASCLQASMNSLLPRSSPPPSLSLNSSGRKNSKAFRVKAAAKIPMPPINPNDPFLSKLASIAAQSPERLIARPFNADTPPYLDIFDSPQLMSSPAQVERSVAYNEHRPRTPPPDLPSMLLDGRIVYIGMPLVPAVTELIVAELMYLQWLDPKEPIYIYINSTGTTRDDGETVGMESEGFAIYDSLMQLKNEVHTVCVGAAIGHACLLLSAGTKGKRFMMPHSKAMIQQPRVPSSGLMPASDVLIRAREVITNRDILVGLLAKHTGNSVETVANVMRRPYYMDALKAKEFGVIDKVLWRGQEKIIADVVPSDEFDKNAGIRSAERV
;
A
#
# COMPACT_ATOMS: atom_id res chain seq x y z
N MET A 1 17.12 -69.37 -19.26
CA MET A 1 16.71 -70.22 -20.40
C MET A 1 15.21 -70.02 -20.63
N ALA A 2 14.85 -69.55 -21.84
CA ALA A 2 13.51 -69.44 -22.47
C ALA A 2 12.43 -68.60 -21.73
N SER A 3 12.01 -67.41 -22.22
CA SER A 3 11.14 -67.09 -23.38
C SER A 3 9.75 -67.75 -23.27
N CYS A 4 8.59 -67.13 -23.50
CA CYS A 4 8.19 -65.94 -24.26
C CYS A 4 6.69 -65.68 -23.93
N LEU A 5 6.22 -64.44 -23.97
CA LEU A 5 4.93 -64.04 -24.58
C LEU A 5 4.76 -62.51 -24.51
N GLN A 6 4.82 -61.88 -25.68
CA GLN A 6 4.53 -60.48 -25.94
C GLN A 6 3.02 -60.24 -26.03
N ALA A 7 2.55 -59.10 -25.52
CA ALA A 7 1.37 -58.41 -26.03
C ALA A 7 1.59 -56.89 -25.90
N SER A 8 1.46 -56.18 -27.03
CA SER A 8 1.65 -54.74 -27.15
C SER A 8 0.41 -53.95 -26.75
N MET A 9 0.56 -52.86 -26.00
CA MET A 9 -0.38 -51.74 -26.05
C MET A 9 0.38 -50.41 -26.02
N ASN A 10 0.43 -49.77 -27.19
CA ASN A 10 0.78 -48.37 -27.36
C ASN A 10 -0.30 -47.49 -26.69
N SER A 11 0.10 -46.62 -25.76
CA SER A 11 -0.70 -45.46 -25.37
C SER A 11 0.13 -44.20 -25.63
N LEU A 12 -0.33 -43.44 -26.63
CA LEU A 12 0.25 -42.20 -27.12
C LEU A 12 -0.15 -41.06 -26.18
N LEU A 13 0.83 -40.40 -25.56
CA LEU A 13 0.67 -39.07 -24.95
C LEU A 13 0.95 -37.99 -26.01
N PRO A 14 0.08 -36.98 -26.20
CA PRO A 14 0.35 -35.91 -27.15
C PRO A 14 1.24 -34.83 -26.51
N ARG A 15 2.38 -34.55 -27.16
CA ARG A 15 3.27 -33.42 -26.89
C ARG A 15 2.68 -32.12 -27.43
N SER A 16 2.80 -31.06 -26.63
CA SER A 16 2.48 -29.66 -26.95
C SER A 16 3.37 -29.07 -28.04
N SER A 17 2.77 -28.46 -29.07
CA SER A 17 3.45 -27.67 -30.11
C SER A 17 3.31 -26.16 -29.88
N PRO A 18 4.30 -25.33 -30.28
CA PRO A 18 4.28 -23.87 -30.11
C PRO A 18 3.53 -23.16 -31.26
N PRO A 19 3.09 -21.90 -31.09
CA PRO A 19 2.31 -21.20 -32.09
C PRO A 19 3.17 -20.68 -33.26
N PRO A 20 2.65 -20.66 -34.50
CA PRO A 20 3.41 -20.24 -35.68
C PRO A 20 3.37 -18.72 -35.89
N SER A 21 4.52 -18.19 -36.31
CA SER A 21 4.74 -16.83 -36.80
C SER A 21 4.02 -16.57 -38.11
N LEU A 22 3.20 -15.51 -38.16
CA LEU A 22 2.53 -15.03 -39.37
C LEU A 22 3.49 -14.22 -40.24
N SER A 23 4.00 -14.86 -41.31
CA SER A 23 4.63 -14.20 -42.44
C SER A 23 3.57 -13.88 -43.50
N LEU A 24 3.36 -12.58 -43.76
CA LEU A 24 2.49 -12.07 -44.80
C LEU A 24 3.25 -12.00 -46.13
N ASN A 25 3.02 -12.97 -47.01
CA ASN A 25 3.31 -12.84 -48.44
C ASN A 25 2.02 -12.46 -49.17
N SER A 26 1.92 -11.22 -49.65
CA SER A 26 0.88 -10.79 -50.59
C SER A 26 1.48 -10.53 -51.97
N SER A 27 1.30 -11.48 -52.89
CA SER A 27 1.38 -11.24 -54.33
C SER A 27 -0.02 -10.85 -54.83
N GLY A 28 -0.18 -9.63 -55.35
CA GLY A 28 -1.51 -9.18 -55.80
C GLY A 28 -1.56 -7.78 -56.37
N ARG A 29 -1.18 -7.66 -57.65
CA ARG A 29 -1.70 -6.73 -58.69
C ARG A 29 -1.82 -5.23 -58.38
N LYS A 30 -1.04 -4.47 -59.16
CA LYS A 30 -1.21 -3.07 -59.54
C LYS A 30 -2.67 -2.75 -59.91
N ASN A 31 -3.22 -1.71 -59.31
CA ASN A 31 -4.17 -0.81 -59.96
C ASN A 31 -4.12 0.57 -59.29
N SER A 32 -3.53 1.51 -60.01
CA SER A 32 -3.52 2.94 -59.72
C SER A 32 -4.93 3.53 -59.88
N LYS A 33 -5.51 4.02 -58.78
CA LYS A 33 -6.56 5.03 -58.82
C LYS A 33 -6.25 6.09 -57.76
N ALA A 34 -5.96 7.29 -58.24
CA ALA A 34 -5.69 8.47 -57.42
C ALA A 34 -6.92 8.80 -56.56
N PHE A 35 -6.81 8.63 -55.24
CA PHE A 35 -7.78 9.17 -54.30
C PHE A 35 -7.45 10.64 -54.05
N ARG A 36 -8.26 11.51 -54.66
CA ARG A 36 -8.26 12.95 -54.40
C ARG A 36 -8.95 13.19 -53.05
N VAL A 37 -8.17 13.25 -51.97
CA VAL A 37 -8.69 13.57 -50.64
C VAL A 37 -9.09 15.06 -50.63
N LYS A 38 -10.40 15.35 -50.64
CA LYS A 38 -10.91 16.63 -50.18
C LYS A 38 -10.86 16.61 -48.65
N ALA A 39 -9.83 17.19 -48.06
CA ALA A 39 -9.74 17.37 -46.61
C ALA A 39 -10.73 18.47 -46.19
N ALA A 40 -11.91 18.06 -45.72
CA ALA A 40 -12.87 18.93 -45.04
C ALA A 40 -13.11 18.38 -43.62
N ALA A 41 -12.03 18.24 -42.85
CA ALA A 41 -12.11 18.10 -41.40
C ALA A 41 -11.62 19.43 -40.81
N LYS A 42 -12.50 20.16 -40.11
CA LYS A 42 -12.11 21.33 -39.32
C LYS A 42 -11.24 20.82 -38.18
N ILE A 43 -9.93 20.78 -38.41
CA ILE A 43 -8.94 20.67 -37.34
C ILE A 43 -9.21 21.88 -36.44
N PRO A 44 -9.47 21.70 -35.13
CA PRO A 44 -9.61 22.82 -34.23
C PRO A 44 -8.30 23.61 -34.27
N MET A 45 -8.34 24.81 -34.88
CA MET A 45 -7.18 25.66 -34.95
C MET A 45 -6.85 26.08 -33.51
N PRO A 46 -5.61 25.87 -33.03
CA PRO A 46 -5.21 26.43 -31.76
C PRO A 46 -5.41 27.96 -31.82
N PRO A 47 -5.71 28.63 -30.69
CA PRO A 47 -5.84 30.08 -30.67
C PRO A 47 -4.55 30.70 -31.23
N ILE A 48 -4.64 31.26 -32.43
CA ILE A 48 -3.51 31.94 -33.07
C ILE A 48 -3.28 33.22 -32.29
N ASN A 49 -2.08 33.37 -31.72
CA ASN A 49 -1.65 34.63 -31.13
C ASN A 49 -1.45 35.64 -32.27
N PRO A 50 -2.24 36.71 -32.37
CA PRO A 50 -2.13 37.69 -33.45
C PRO A 50 -0.79 38.44 -33.44
N ASN A 51 -0.07 38.42 -32.31
CA ASN A 51 1.22 39.07 -32.14
C ASN A 51 2.41 38.09 -32.24
N ASP A 52 2.21 36.88 -32.79
CA ASP A 52 3.29 35.91 -32.94
C ASP A 52 4.30 36.36 -34.04
N PRO A 53 5.57 36.62 -33.70
CA PRO A 53 6.60 37.02 -34.67
C PRO A 53 6.87 35.94 -35.72
N PHE A 54 6.66 34.66 -35.41
CA PHE A 54 6.81 33.56 -36.36
C PHE A 54 5.70 33.58 -37.41
N LEU A 55 4.44 33.64 -36.98
CA LEU A 55 3.29 33.60 -37.89
C LEU A 55 3.19 34.88 -38.73
N SER A 56 3.52 36.04 -38.18
CA SER A 56 3.53 37.31 -38.91
C SER A 56 4.59 37.33 -40.03
N LYS A 57 5.81 36.83 -39.75
CA LYS A 57 6.87 36.74 -40.76
C LYS A 57 6.57 35.68 -41.82
N LEU A 58 6.00 34.53 -41.43
CA LEU A 58 5.56 33.50 -42.37
C LEU A 58 4.42 34.02 -43.28
N ALA A 59 3.44 34.71 -42.73
CA ALA A 59 2.37 35.34 -43.50
C ALA A 59 2.88 36.42 -44.46
N SER A 60 3.83 37.25 -44.01
CA SER A 60 4.51 38.25 -44.86
C SER A 60 5.21 37.61 -46.06
N ILE A 61 5.94 36.51 -45.84
CA ILE A 61 6.66 35.80 -46.91
C ILE A 61 5.70 35.06 -47.84
N ALA A 62 4.62 34.48 -47.31
CA ALA A 62 3.57 33.89 -48.12
C ALA A 62 2.94 34.93 -49.06
N ALA A 63 2.76 36.17 -48.58
CA ALA A 63 2.24 37.27 -49.39
C ALA A 63 3.25 37.80 -50.42
N GLN A 64 4.54 37.87 -50.07
CA GLN A 64 5.58 38.42 -50.95
C GLN A 64 6.12 37.42 -51.98
N SER A 65 6.25 36.15 -51.61
CA SER A 65 6.95 35.13 -52.40
C SER A 65 6.43 33.72 -52.08
N PRO A 66 5.25 33.33 -52.61
CA PRO A 66 4.63 32.04 -52.31
C PRO A 66 5.47 30.84 -52.74
N GLU A 67 6.31 31.01 -53.77
CA GLU A 67 7.18 29.93 -54.27
C GLU A 67 8.24 29.48 -53.27
N ARG A 68 8.69 30.37 -52.37
CA ARG A 68 9.66 30.04 -51.31
C ARG A 68 9.10 29.07 -50.26
N LEU A 69 7.78 28.96 -50.15
CA LEU A 69 7.12 27.99 -49.26
C LEU A 69 6.91 26.63 -49.94
N ILE A 70 6.79 26.62 -51.27
CA ILE A 70 6.43 25.44 -52.06
C ILE A 70 7.69 24.68 -52.54
N ALA A 71 8.72 25.40 -52.99
CA ALA A 71 9.91 24.84 -53.63
C ALA A 71 11.12 24.80 -52.68
N ARG A 72 10.99 24.09 -51.56
CA ARG A 72 12.05 24.05 -50.54
C ARG A 72 12.96 22.83 -50.67
N PRO A 73 14.30 23.02 -50.55
CA PRO A 73 15.21 21.89 -50.46
C PRO A 73 14.96 21.15 -49.14
N PHE A 74 14.69 19.86 -49.21
CA PHE A 74 14.54 19.02 -48.02
C PHE A 74 15.92 18.79 -47.40
N ASN A 75 16.20 19.43 -46.27
CA ASN A 75 17.41 19.18 -45.50
C ASN A 75 17.02 18.46 -44.20
N ALA A 76 17.54 17.25 -43.98
CA ALA A 76 17.15 16.41 -42.85
C ALA A 76 17.57 17.00 -41.50
N ASP A 77 18.61 17.84 -41.50
CA ASP A 77 19.25 18.36 -40.28
C ASP A 77 18.63 19.67 -39.77
N THR A 78 17.67 20.27 -40.49
CA THR A 78 17.05 21.54 -40.10
C THR A 78 15.52 21.42 -40.07
N PRO A 79 14.84 21.86 -38.99
CA PRO A 79 13.39 21.85 -38.95
C PRO A 79 12.78 22.66 -40.10
N PRO A 80 11.65 22.21 -40.67
CA PRO A 80 11.00 22.94 -41.75
C PRO A 80 10.59 24.34 -41.28
N TYR A 81 10.79 25.36 -42.14
CA TYR A 81 10.45 26.78 -41.88
C TYR A 81 11.40 27.56 -40.99
N LEU A 82 12.44 26.93 -40.45
CA LEU A 82 13.43 27.62 -39.63
C LEU A 82 14.44 28.44 -40.46
N ASP A 83 14.72 27.98 -41.68
CA ASP A 83 15.55 28.60 -42.72
C ASP A 83 15.00 29.95 -43.27
N ILE A 84 13.73 30.26 -43.03
CA ILE A 84 13.11 31.56 -43.37
C ILE A 84 13.63 32.69 -42.49
N PHE A 85 14.11 32.36 -41.29
CA PHE A 85 14.49 33.34 -40.30
C PHE A 85 16.01 33.54 -40.36
N ASP A 86 16.45 34.69 -40.90
CA ASP A 86 17.88 35.04 -41.03
C ASP A 86 18.65 35.08 -39.69
N SER A 87 17.92 35.08 -38.58
CA SER A 87 18.45 34.94 -37.23
C SER A 87 17.30 34.51 -36.30
N PRO A 88 17.02 33.21 -36.12
CA PRO A 88 16.01 32.78 -35.17
C PRO A 88 16.49 33.17 -33.77
N GLN A 89 15.93 34.24 -33.19
CA GLN A 89 16.03 34.44 -31.75
C GLN A 89 15.19 33.34 -31.10
N LEU A 90 15.86 32.31 -30.61
CA LEU A 90 15.24 31.36 -29.71
C LEU A 90 14.73 32.16 -28.50
N MET A 91 13.41 32.22 -28.30
CA MET A 91 12.79 32.90 -27.16
C MET A 91 13.25 32.31 -25.81
N SER A 92 13.90 31.14 -25.85
CA SER A 92 14.54 30.46 -24.74
C SER A 92 15.75 29.67 -25.28
N SER A 93 16.93 29.78 -24.66
CA SER A 93 18.04 28.89 -24.98
C SER A 93 17.64 27.42 -24.76
N PRO A 94 18.27 26.43 -25.40
CA PRO A 94 17.98 25.01 -25.14
C PRO A 94 18.13 24.62 -23.66
N ALA A 95 18.93 25.36 -22.89
CA ALA A 95 19.07 25.21 -21.44
C ALA A 95 17.91 25.85 -20.65
N GLN A 96 17.17 26.80 -21.24
CA GLN A 96 15.97 27.45 -20.70
C GLN A 96 14.67 26.78 -21.16
N VAL A 97 14.71 25.88 -22.13
CA VAL A 97 13.62 24.93 -22.38
C VAL A 97 13.67 23.88 -21.27
N GLU A 98 13.23 24.26 -20.07
CA GLU A 98 12.76 23.25 -19.13
C GLU A 98 11.72 22.42 -19.86
N ARG A 99 11.85 21.08 -19.78
CA ARG A 99 10.75 20.19 -20.19
C ARG A 99 9.51 20.75 -19.53
N SER A 100 8.53 21.17 -20.32
CA SER A 100 7.25 21.64 -19.83
C SER A 100 6.49 20.45 -19.25
N VAL A 101 7.00 19.93 -18.15
CA VAL A 101 6.17 19.35 -17.14
C VAL A 101 5.70 20.57 -16.38
N ALA A 102 4.45 20.95 -16.59
CA ALA A 102 3.76 21.83 -15.68
C ALA A 102 3.70 21.11 -14.32
N TYR A 103 4.79 21.17 -13.57
CA TYR A 103 4.82 20.79 -12.17
C TYR A 103 4.23 21.97 -11.42
N ASN A 104 3.12 21.73 -10.74
CA ASN A 104 2.60 22.57 -9.67
C ASN A 104 3.76 23.26 -8.93
N GLU A 105 3.72 24.59 -8.80
CA GLU A 105 4.60 25.40 -7.95
C GLU A 105 4.61 24.95 -6.47
N HIS A 106 3.74 24.00 -6.09
CA HIS A 106 3.62 23.41 -4.75
C HIS A 106 4.30 22.04 -4.60
N ARG A 107 5.20 21.62 -5.51
CA ARG A 107 5.94 20.37 -5.30
C ARG A 107 7.03 20.60 -4.22
N PRO A 108 7.01 19.87 -3.09
CA PRO A 108 8.06 19.99 -2.08
C PRO A 108 9.44 19.76 -2.70
N ARG A 109 10.47 20.47 -2.21
CA ARG A 109 11.85 20.37 -2.69
C ARG A 109 12.45 18.97 -2.50
N THR A 110 11.92 18.22 -1.54
CA THR A 110 12.20 16.81 -1.28
C THR A 110 11.14 15.95 -1.97
N PRO A 111 11.48 14.77 -2.53
CA PRO A 111 10.45 13.81 -2.94
C PRO A 111 9.45 13.61 -1.79
N PRO A 112 8.14 13.46 -2.09
CA PRO A 112 7.15 13.27 -1.04
C PRO A 112 7.54 12.03 -0.21
N PRO A 113 7.45 12.09 1.13
CA PRO A 113 7.75 10.96 1.97
C PRO A 113 6.87 9.78 1.57
N ASP A 114 7.39 8.57 1.71
CA ASP A 114 6.60 7.36 1.56
C ASP A 114 5.49 7.31 2.62
N LEU A 115 4.40 6.62 2.29
CA LEU A 115 3.21 6.58 3.14
C LEU A 115 3.50 6.07 4.57
N PRO A 116 4.27 4.97 4.77
CA PRO A 116 4.64 4.51 6.11
C PRO A 116 5.40 5.57 6.92
N SER A 117 6.38 6.25 6.32
CA SER A 117 7.11 7.33 7.01
C SER A 117 6.19 8.48 7.41
N MET A 118 5.22 8.84 6.56
CA MET A 118 4.24 9.88 6.88
C MET A 118 3.31 9.48 8.04
N LEU A 119 2.94 8.19 8.14
CA LEU A 119 2.16 7.67 9.26
C LEU A 119 2.98 7.65 10.56
N LEU A 120 4.24 7.20 10.47
CA LEU A 120 5.14 7.11 11.62
C LEU A 120 5.46 8.50 12.20
N ASP A 121 5.62 9.51 11.34
CA ASP A 121 5.75 10.92 11.75
C ASP A 121 4.51 11.40 12.53
N GLY A 122 3.32 10.99 12.10
CA GLY A 122 2.07 11.15 12.85
C GLY A 122 1.90 10.21 14.07
N ARG A 123 2.95 9.46 14.46
CA ARG A 123 2.95 8.45 15.54
C ARG A 123 1.92 7.34 15.36
N ILE A 124 1.60 7.02 14.12
CA ILE A 124 0.66 5.98 13.73
C ILE A 124 1.42 4.74 13.26
N VAL A 125 1.24 3.63 13.99
CA VAL A 125 1.70 2.29 13.62
C VAL A 125 0.52 1.50 13.06
N TYR A 126 0.63 1.03 11.82
CA TYR A 126 -0.46 0.31 11.15
C TYR A 126 -0.15 -1.18 10.97
N ILE A 127 -0.90 -2.03 11.69
CA ILE A 127 -0.80 -3.49 11.63
C ILE A 127 -1.86 -4.03 10.67
N GLY A 128 -1.54 -4.04 9.38
CA GLY A 128 -2.47 -4.46 8.32
C GLY A 128 -2.29 -5.89 7.79
N MET A 129 -1.28 -6.62 8.27
CA MET A 129 -0.92 -7.95 7.78
C MET A 129 -0.91 -8.98 8.92
N PRO A 130 -0.94 -10.28 8.61
CA PRO A 130 -0.65 -11.32 9.58
C PRO A 130 0.72 -11.10 10.25
N LEU A 131 0.81 -11.43 11.53
CA LEU A 131 2.01 -11.32 12.34
C LEU A 131 3.00 -12.43 11.95
N VAL A 132 3.96 -12.05 11.11
CA VAL A 132 5.10 -12.85 10.69
C VAL A 132 6.39 -12.16 11.15
N PRO A 133 7.54 -12.86 11.24
CA PRO A 133 8.78 -12.29 11.79
C PRO A 133 9.16 -10.93 11.22
N ALA A 134 9.08 -10.75 9.89
CA ALA A 134 9.41 -9.47 9.25
C ALA A 134 8.45 -8.32 9.63
N VAL A 135 7.17 -8.62 9.88
CA VAL A 135 6.16 -7.63 10.29
C VAL A 135 6.37 -7.28 11.76
N THR A 136 6.61 -8.28 12.60
CA THR A 136 6.92 -8.09 14.02
C THR A 136 8.16 -7.24 14.22
N GLU A 137 9.24 -7.52 13.47
CA GLU A 137 10.49 -6.77 13.54
C GLU A 137 10.26 -5.28 13.25
N LEU A 138 9.51 -4.97 12.20
CA LEU A 138 9.17 -3.59 11.84
C LEU A 138 8.32 -2.90 12.92
N ILE A 139 7.27 -3.56 13.42
CA ILE A 139 6.40 -2.98 14.46
C ILE A 139 7.21 -2.69 15.74
N VAL A 140 8.04 -3.63 16.18
CA VAL A 140 8.87 -3.44 17.38
C VAL A 140 9.87 -2.30 17.17
N ALA A 141 10.49 -2.22 15.99
CA ALA A 141 11.41 -1.12 15.65
C ALA A 141 10.69 0.24 15.65
N GLU A 142 9.50 0.34 15.05
CA GLU A 142 8.68 1.56 15.04
C GLU A 142 8.31 1.99 16.46
N LEU A 143 7.88 1.06 17.32
CA LEU A 143 7.54 1.36 18.71
C LEU A 143 8.76 1.85 19.52
N MET A 144 9.91 1.21 19.35
CA MET A 144 11.16 1.63 20.00
C MET A 144 11.60 3.02 19.51
N TYR A 145 11.44 3.28 18.22
CA TYR A 145 11.76 4.58 17.62
C TYR A 145 10.85 5.69 18.18
N LEU A 146 9.54 5.47 18.24
CA LEU A 146 8.58 6.44 18.78
C LEU A 146 8.83 6.75 20.26
N GLN A 147 9.22 5.75 21.05
CA GLN A 147 9.63 5.97 22.44
C GLN A 147 10.91 6.80 22.54
N TRP A 148 11.89 6.52 21.68
CA TRP A 148 13.14 7.28 21.66
C TRP A 148 12.91 8.75 21.25
N LEU A 149 12.00 8.98 20.31
CA LEU A 149 11.66 10.32 19.83
C LEU A 149 11.02 11.19 20.93
N ASP A 150 9.91 10.72 21.51
CA ASP A 150 9.36 11.31 22.74
C ASP A 150 8.60 10.25 23.54
N PRO A 151 9.01 9.92 24.78
CA PRO A 151 8.35 8.93 25.62
C PRO A 151 7.05 9.41 26.27
N LYS A 152 6.73 10.71 26.24
CA LYS A 152 5.53 11.29 26.86
C LYS A 152 4.33 11.32 25.94
N GLU A 153 4.58 11.42 24.64
CA GLU A 153 3.52 11.51 23.65
C GLU A 153 2.87 10.15 23.38
N PRO A 154 1.56 10.13 23.06
CA PRO A 154 0.84 8.90 22.76
C PRO A 154 1.31 8.24 21.45
N ILE A 155 1.03 6.95 21.32
CA ILE A 155 1.23 6.15 20.10
C ILE A 155 -0.11 5.58 19.66
N TYR A 156 -0.42 5.68 18.37
CA TYR A 156 -1.67 5.14 17.81
C TYR A 156 -1.41 3.88 17.01
N ILE A 157 -1.99 2.78 17.45
CA ILE A 157 -1.87 1.47 16.80
C ILE A 157 -3.18 1.14 16.13
N TYR A 158 -3.18 1.16 14.81
CA TYR A 158 -4.32 0.78 13.99
C TYR A 158 -4.18 -0.68 13.58
N ILE A 159 -5.18 -1.49 13.90
CA ILE A 159 -5.13 -2.95 13.78
C ILE A 159 -6.17 -3.42 12.77
N ASN A 160 -5.68 -4.03 11.70
CA ASN A 160 -6.41 -4.82 10.73
C ASN A 160 -5.64 -6.11 10.44
N SER A 161 -5.63 -7.02 11.41
CA SER A 161 -4.81 -8.22 11.34
C SER A 161 -5.53 -9.45 11.84
N THR A 162 -5.23 -10.55 11.15
CA THR A 162 -5.70 -11.89 11.47
C THR A 162 -4.84 -12.57 12.56
N GLY A 163 -3.83 -11.86 13.09
CA GLY A 163 -2.87 -12.40 14.05
C GLY A 163 -1.85 -13.30 13.36
N THR A 164 -1.53 -14.45 13.96
CA THR A 164 -0.54 -15.42 13.47
C THR A 164 -1.09 -16.40 12.42
N THR A 165 -2.37 -16.28 12.07
CA THR A 165 -3.05 -17.08 11.04
C THR A 165 -3.50 -16.22 9.88
N ARG A 166 -3.52 -16.75 8.65
CA ARG A 166 -4.17 -16.11 7.50
C ARG A 166 -5.68 -16.37 7.48
N ASP A 167 -6.40 -15.66 6.61
CA ASP A 167 -7.83 -15.85 6.38
C ASP A 167 -8.18 -17.27 5.91
N ASP A 168 -7.27 -17.93 5.19
CA ASP A 168 -7.42 -19.32 4.74
C ASP A 168 -7.32 -20.35 5.90
N GLY A 169 -6.99 -19.89 7.11
CA GLY A 169 -6.84 -20.71 8.31
C GLY A 169 -5.46 -21.33 8.48
N GLU A 170 -4.52 -21.06 7.57
CA GLU A 170 -3.12 -21.46 7.69
C GLU A 170 -2.38 -20.61 8.72
N THR A 171 -1.57 -21.26 9.55
CA THR A 171 -0.67 -20.59 10.50
C THR A 171 0.57 -20.09 9.74
N VAL A 172 0.84 -18.79 9.82
CA VAL A 172 1.94 -18.13 9.09
C VAL A 172 3.04 -17.57 9.99
N GLY A 173 2.73 -17.35 11.25
CA GLY A 173 3.67 -16.92 12.26
C GLY A 173 3.62 -17.84 13.48
N MET A 174 4.68 -17.78 14.28
CA MET A 174 4.70 -18.41 15.58
C MET A 174 3.97 -17.50 16.59
N GLU A 175 3.45 -18.07 17.67
CA GLU A 175 2.74 -17.28 18.69
C GLU A 175 3.67 -16.27 19.39
N SER A 176 4.98 -16.55 19.38
CA SER A 176 6.04 -15.63 19.82
C SER A 176 6.00 -14.28 19.13
N GLU A 177 5.52 -14.20 17.88
CA GLU A 177 5.39 -12.93 17.14
C GLU A 177 4.41 -11.98 17.83
N GLY A 178 3.25 -12.51 18.23
CA GLY A 178 2.25 -11.74 18.98
C GLY A 178 2.74 -11.35 20.37
N PHE A 179 3.44 -12.27 21.06
CA PHE A 179 3.98 -12.00 22.39
C PHE A 179 5.13 -10.97 22.38
N ALA A 180 5.99 -10.98 21.36
CA ALA A 180 7.07 -10.01 21.24
C ALA A 180 6.53 -8.57 21.11
N ILE A 181 5.51 -8.37 20.28
CA ILE A 181 4.85 -7.05 20.16
C ILE A 181 4.17 -6.70 21.48
N TYR A 182 3.45 -7.64 22.09
CA TYR A 182 2.77 -7.42 23.37
C TYR A 182 3.74 -6.98 24.48
N ASP A 183 4.85 -7.67 24.66
CA ASP A 183 5.85 -7.34 25.67
C ASP A 183 6.53 -6.01 25.37
N SER A 184 6.75 -5.70 24.09
CA SER A 184 7.22 -4.38 23.65
C SER A 184 6.24 -3.29 24.09
N LEU A 185 4.92 -3.47 23.86
CA LEU A 185 3.90 -2.51 24.32
C LEU A 185 3.90 -2.33 25.84
N MET A 186 4.08 -3.41 26.61
CA MET A 186 4.11 -3.32 28.07
C MET A 186 5.38 -2.67 28.61
N GLN A 187 6.47 -2.68 27.83
CA GLN A 187 7.72 -2.01 28.19
C GLN A 187 7.69 -0.50 27.90
N LEU A 188 6.81 -0.05 26.98
CA LEU A 188 6.74 1.35 26.58
C LEU A 188 6.31 2.26 27.73
N LYS A 189 6.92 3.45 27.78
CA LYS A 189 6.49 4.53 28.69
C LYS A 189 5.31 5.34 28.14
N ASN A 190 5.17 5.33 26.81
CA ASN A 190 4.15 6.06 26.08
C ASN A 190 2.74 5.54 26.39
N GLU A 191 1.75 6.42 26.30
CA GLU A 191 0.34 6.01 26.27
C GLU A 191 0.02 5.34 24.91
N VAL A 192 -0.61 4.17 24.92
CA VAL A 192 -0.88 3.40 23.70
C VAL A 192 -2.36 3.39 23.40
N HIS A 193 -2.74 3.98 22.27
CA HIS A 193 -4.12 4.00 21.77
C HIS A 193 -4.27 2.91 20.72
N THR A 194 -5.18 1.97 20.93
CA THR A 194 -5.42 0.88 19.96
C THR A 194 -6.74 1.11 19.24
N VAL A 195 -6.76 0.96 17.91
CA VAL A 195 -7.94 1.16 17.08
C VAL A 195 -8.11 -0.01 16.12
N CYS A 196 -9.19 -0.78 16.25
CA CYS A 196 -9.48 -1.84 15.28
C CYS A 196 -10.25 -1.31 14.06
N VAL A 197 -9.64 -1.48 12.89
CA VAL A 197 -10.15 -1.07 11.58
C VAL A 197 -10.25 -2.32 10.70
N GLY A 198 -11.42 -2.95 10.65
CA GLY A 198 -11.60 -4.21 9.90
C GLY A 198 -11.64 -5.42 10.83
N ALA A 199 -10.50 -6.07 11.07
CA ALA A 199 -10.45 -7.26 11.91
C ALA A 199 -9.29 -7.25 12.93
N ALA A 200 -9.55 -7.80 14.11
CA ALA A 200 -8.52 -8.09 15.12
C ALA A 200 -8.74 -9.51 15.66
N ILE A 201 -7.91 -10.46 15.21
CA ILE A 201 -8.14 -11.89 15.45
C ILE A 201 -6.95 -12.50 16.21
N GLY A 202 -7.25 -13.37 17.19
CA GLY A 202 -6.24 -14.12 17.94
C GLY A 202 -5.25 -13.19 18.64
N HIS A 203 -3.98 -13.28 18.28
CA HIS A 203 -2.93 -12.39 18.79
C HIS A 203 -3.18 -10.91 18.47
N ALA A 204 -3.79 -10.57 17.33
CA ALA A 204 -4.17 -9.19 17.06
C ALA A 204 -5.31 -8.71 17.98
N CYS A 205 -6.21 -9.61 18.41
CA CYS A 205 -7.22 -9.29 19.42
C CYS A 205 -6.59 -9.05 20.80
N LEU A 206 -5.53 -9.79 21.14
CA LEU A 206 -4.73 -9.52 22.35
C LEU A 206 -4.12 -8.12 22.27
N LEU A 207 -3.44 -7.78 21.17
CA LEU A 207 -2.82 -6.46 21.00
C LEU A 207 -3.84 -5.32 21.09
N LEU A 208 -5.03 -5.50 20.48
CA LEU A 208 -6.14 -4.55 20.61
C LEU A 208 -6.52 -4.34 22.08
N SER A 209 -6.67 -5.42 22.85
CA SER A 209 -7.03 -5.35 24.27
C SER A 209 -5.95 -4.78 25.18
N ALA A 210 -4.69 -4.87 24.75
CA ALA A 210 -3.50 -4.48 25.51
C ALA A 210 -3.21 -2.97 25.49
N GLY A 211 -3.96 -2.18 24.70
CA GLY A 211 -3.87 -0.73 24.72
C GLY A 211 -4.22 -0.14 26.09
N THR A 212 -3.84 1.13 26.31
CA THR A 212 -4.11 1.82 27.57
C THR A 212 -5.61 1.83 27.86
N LYS A 213 -5.98 1.43 29.09
CA LYS A 213 -7.38 1.34 29.51
C LYS A 213 -8.09 2.68 29.35
N GLY A 214 -9.23 2.68 28.66
CA GLY A 214 -9.99 3.88 28.29
C GLY A 214 -9.69 4.42 26.89
N LYS A 215 -8.60 3.95 26.26
CA LYS A 215 -8.12 4.36 24.93
C LYS A 215 -8.07 3.18 23.93
N ARG A 216 -8.88 2.14 24.16
CA ARG A 216 -9.05 1.02 23.23
C ARG A 216 -10.33 1.20 22.43
N PHE A 217 -10.20 1.21 21.11
CA PHE A 217 -11.26 1.62 20.20
C PHE A 217 -11.52 0.59 19.09
N MET A 218 -12.73 0.64 18.55
CA MET A 218 -13.12 -0.17 17.38
C MET A 218 -14.13 0.59 16.52
N MET A 219 -14.04 0.44 15.19
CA MET A 219 -15.07 0.93 14.28
C MET A 219 -16.32 0.03 14.30
N PRO A 220 -17.52 0.50 13.92
CA PRO A 220 -18.76 -0.21 14.24
C PRO A 220 -18.96 -1.50 13.46
N HIS A 221 -18.33 -1.61 12.29
CA HIS A 221 -18.36 -2.80 11.44
C HIS A 221 -17.09 -3.66 11.56
N SER A 222 -16.15 -3.28 12.42
CA SER A 222 -14.98 -4.09 12.70
C SER A 222 -15.34 -5.31 13.53
N LYS A 223 -14.56 -6.38 13.39
CA LYS A 223 -14.74 -7.63 14.12
C LYS A 223 -13.53 -7.97 14.97
N ALA A 224 -13.78 -8.34 16.22
CA ALA A 224 -12.78 -8.99 17.06
C ALA A 224 -13.08 -10.49 17.11
N MET A 225 -12.03 -11.31 17.13
CA MET A 225 -12.18 -12.74 17.35
C MET A 225 -11.12 -13.25 18.32
N ILE A 226 -11.59 -13.93 19.36
CA ILE A 226 -10.73 -14.76 20.21
C ILE A 226 -10.76 -16.16 19.64
N GLN A 227 -9.58 -16.70 19.33
CA GLN A 227 -9.42 -18.07 18.85
C GLN A 227 -8.22 -18.73 19.53
N GLN A 228 -8.24 -20.05 19.57
CA GLN A 228 -7.18 -20.85 20.15
C GLN A 228 -5.95 -20.88 19.23
N PRO A 229 -4.73 -20.83 19.79
CA PRO A 229 -3.51 -21.17 19.07
C PRO A 229 -3.63 -22.52 18.38
N ARG A 230 -3.08 -22.62 17.16
CA ARG A 230 -3.17 -23.83 16.34
C ARG A 230 -1.82 -24.51 16.31
N VAL A 231 -1.83 -25.83 16.44
CA VAL A 231 -0.63 -26.62 16.15
C VAL A 231 -0.41 -26.56 14.63
N PRO A 232 0.74 -26.05 14.15
CA PRO A 232 1.04 -26.03 12.73
C PRO A 232 0.96 -27.44 12.14
N SER A 233 0.53 -27.57 10.89
CA SER A 233 0.44 -28.87 10.23
C SER A 233 1.84 -29.50 10.14
N SER A 234 2.13 -30.41 11.07
CA SER A 234 3.29 -31.28 11.01
C SER A 234 2.93 -32.48 10.14
N GLY A 235 3.70 -32.71 9.07
CA GLY A 235 3.61 -33.94 8.28
C GLY A 235 4.04 -35.18 9.10
N LEU A 236 4.73 -36.12 8.46
CA LEU A 236 5.30 -37.27 9.17
C LEU A 236 6.41 -36.80 10.12
N MET A 237 6.19 -36.93 11.42
CA MET A 237 7.13 -36.57 12.48
C MET A 237 7.24 -37.66 13.54
N PRO A 238 8.38 -37.75 14.25
CA PRO A 238 8.52 -38.61 15.42
C PRO A 238 7.48 -38.30 16.50
N ALA A 239 6.98 -39.34 17.19
CA ALA A 239 5.98 -39.19 18.24
C ALA A 239 6.43 -38.28 19.40
N SER A 240 7.73 -38.30 19.73
CA SER A 240 8.35 -37.40 20.71
C SER A 240 8.16 -35.93 20.35
N ASP A 241 8.38 -35.60 19.08
CA ASP A 241 8.40 -34.21 18.60
C ASP A 241 6.97 -33.67 18.51
N VAL A 242 6.01 -34.53 18.12
CA VAL A 242 4.58 -34.21 18.16
C VAL A 242 4.16 -33.86 19.59
N LEU A 243 4.56 -34.66 20.58
CA LEU A 243 4.25 -34.40 21.99
C LEU A 243 4.85 -33.07 22.49
N ILE A 244 6.11 -32.78 22.13
CA ILE A 244 6.80 -31.54 22.52
C ILE A 244 6.06 -30.33 21.93
N ARG A 245 5.72 -30.36 20.64
CA ARG A 245 5.00 -29.24 19.99
C ARG A 245 3.59 -29.05 20.54
N ALA A 246 2.87 -30.15 20.81
CA ALA A 246 1.55 -30.05 21.41
C ALA A 246 1.59 -29.37 22.79
N ARG A 247 2.58 -29.73 23.63
CA ARG A 247 2.78 -29.09 24.95
C ARG A 247 3.10 -27.60 24.84
N GLU A 248 3.94 -27.23 23.87
CA GLU A 248 4.29 -25.84 23.62
C GLU A 248 3.06 -25.00 23.23
N VAL A 249 2.23 -25.50 22.31
CA VAL A 249 1.00 -24.80 21.89
C VAL A 249 -0.01 -24.67 23.03
N ILE A 250 -0.12 -25.69 23.89
CA ILE A 250 -0.95 -25.61 25.10
C ILE A 250 -0.42 -24.54 26.06
N THR A 251 0.90 -24.47 26.24
CA THR A 251 1.52 -23.42 27.08
C THR A 251 1.23 -22.03 26.54
N ASN A 252 1.41 -21.83 25.23
CA ASN A 252 1.09 -20.56 24.56
C ASN A 252 -0.40 -20.19 24.66
N ARG A 253 -1.29 -21.18 24.56
CA ARG A 253 -2.73 -21.00 24.81
C ARG A 253 -2.99 -20.48 26.23
N ASP A 254 -2.41 -21.13 27.23
CA ASP A 254 -2.65 -20.77 28.63
C ASP A 254 -2.12 -19.36 28.95
N ILE A 255 -0.98 -18.99 28.38
CA ILE A 255 -0.44 -17.62 28.45
C ILE A 255 -1.42 -16.64 27.79
N LEU A 256 -1.85 -16.90 26.55
CA LEU A 256 -2.79 -16.02 25.83
C LEU A 256 -4.11 -15.83 26.58
N VAL A 257 -4.67 -16.90 27.17
CA VAL A 257 -5.87 -16.82 28.00
C VAL A 257 -5.63 -15.93 29.23
N GLY A 258 -4.50 -16.10 29.92
CA GLY A 258 -4.15 -15.28 31.07
C GLY A 258 -4.00 -13.80 30.73
N LEU A 259 -3.36 -13.49 29.61
CA LEU A 259 -3.18 -12.11 29.13
C LEU A 259 -4.51 -11.47 28.71
N LEU A 260 -5.36 -12.19 27.98
CA LEU A 260 -6.69 -11.71 27.61
C LEU A 260 -7.57 -11.51 28.86
N ALA A 261 -7.53 -12.43 29.83
CA ALA A 261 -8.26 -12.27 31.09
C ALA A 261 -7.82 -11.00 31.84
N LYS A 262 -6.50 -10.74 31.91
CA LYS A 262 -5.93 -9.53 32.53
C LYS A 262 -6.48 -8.24 31.91
N HIS A 263 -6.50 -8.15 30.58
CA HIS A 263 -6.89 -6.91 29.88
C HIS A 263 -8.40 -6.74 29.70
N THR A 264 -9.14 -7.83 29.61
CA THR A 264 -10.62 -7.80 29.50
C THR A 264 -11.31 -7.68 30.84
N GLY A 265 -10.65 -8.05 31.94
CA GLY A 265 -11.25 -8.07 33.29
C GLY A 265 -12.13 -9.29 33.54
N ASN A 266 -12.17 -10.26 32.62
CA ASN A 266 -12.86 -11.53 32.80
C ASN A 266 -12.01 -12.53 33.59
N SER A 267 -12.65 -13.56 34.17
CA SER A 267 -11.92 -14.68 34.75
C SER A 267 -11.21 -15.51 33.67
N VAL A 268 -10.09 -16.13 34.05
CA VAL A 268 -9.33 -17.06 33.19
C VAL A 268 -10.24 -18.19 32.67
N GLU A 269 -11.15 -18.69 33.51
CA GLU A 269 -12.12 -19.73 33.12
C GLU A 269 -13.09 -19.27 32.05
N THR A 270 -13.65 -18.05 32.16
CA THR A 270 -14.55 -17.49 31.16
C THR A 270 -13.83 -17.36 29.82
N VAL A 271 -12.61 -16.81 29.81
CA VAL A 271 -11.81 -16.66 28.59
C VAL A 271 -11.44 -18.02 27.98
N ALA A 272 -11.02 -18.98 28.81
CA ALA A 272 -10.68 -20.34 28.36
C ALA A 272 -11.88 -21.04 27.74
N ASN A 273 -13.08 -20.86 28.31
CA ASN A 273 -14.31 -21.46 27.80
C ASN A 273 -14.73 -20.87 26.45
N VAL A 274 -14.68 -19.54 26.29
CA VAL A 274 -15.03 -18.92 25.00
C VAL A 274 -14.00 -19.23 23.91
N MET A 275 -12.71 -19.34 24.27
CA MET A 275 -11.63 -19.64 23.32
C MET A 275 -11.64 -21.09 22.81
N ARG A 276 -12.46 -22.00 23.38
CA ARG A 276 -12.59 -23.38 22.89
C ARG A 276 -12.99 -23.46 21.41
N ARG A 277 -13.71 -22.46 20.93
CA ARG A 277 -14.10 -22.28 19.53
C ARG A 277 -13.83 -20.83 19.11
N PRO A 278 -13.77 -20.55 17.80
CA PRO A 278 -13.70 -19.17 17.32
C PRO A 278 -14.88 -18.35 17.88
N TYR A 279 -14.58 -17.34 18.69
CA TYR A 279 -15.57 -16.48 19.33
C TYR A 279 -15.55 -15.09 18.68
N TYR A 280 -16.48 -14.86 17.77
CA TYR A 280 -16.64 -13.58 17.07
C TYR A 280 -17.40 -12.56 17.93
N MET A 281 -16.91 -11.33 17.87
CA MET A 281 -17.45 -10.17 18.55
C MET A 281 -17.56 -9.01 17.58
N ASP A 282 -18.77 -8.49 17.42
CA ASP A 282 -18.98 -7.17 16.83
C ASP A 282 -18.58 -6.09 17.85
N ALA A 283 -18.46 -4.83 17.42
CA ALA A 283 -17.94 -3.75 18.26
C ALA A 283 -18.64 -3.61 19.63
N LEU A 284 -19.96 -3.74 19.70
CA LEU A 284 -20.70 -3.68 20.96
C LEU A 284 -20.35 -4.86 21.89
N LYS A 285 -20.31 -6.07 21.32
CA LYS A 285 -19.98 -7.29 22.06
C LYS A 285 -18.52 -7.30 22.52
N ALA A 286 -17.62 -6.75 21.71
CA ALA A 286 -16.21 -6.57 22.08
C ALA A 286 -16.07 -5.59 23.25
N LYS A 287 -16.90 -4.53 23.28
CA LYS A 287 -16.96 -3.58 24.40
C LYS A 287 -17.51 -4.24 25.67
N GLU A 288 -18.61 -4.97 25.57
CA GLU A 288 -19.20 -5.71 26.70
C GLU A 288 -18.25 -6.77 27.26
N PHE A 289 -17.53 -7.47 26.38
CA PHE A 289 -16.52 -8.44 26.79
C PHE A 289 -15.25 -7.77 27.37
N GLY A 290 -15.05 -6.47 27.19
CA GLY A 290 -13.92 -5.72 27.73
C GLY A 290 -12.67 -5.70 26.83
N VAL A 291 -12.76 -6.15 25.58
CA VAL A 291 -11.67 -6.05 24.59
C VAL A 291 -11.38 -4.60 24.23
N ILE A 292 -12.43 -3.77 24.16
CA ILE A 292 -12.35 -2.35 23.84
C ILE A 292 -13.14 -1.53 24.84
N ASP A 293 -12.90 -0.22 24.88
CA ASP A 293 -13.61 0.71 25.76
C ASP A 293 -14.68 1.51 25.01
N LYS A 294 -14.39 1.91 23.77
CA LYS A 294 -15.25 2.82 22.98
C LYS A 294 -15.38 2.38 21.52
N VAL A 295 -16.53 2.68 20.94
CA VAL A 295 -16.81 2.49 19.51
C VAL A 295 -16.73 3.85 18.84
N LEU A 296 -15.98 3.95 17.74
CA LEU A 296 -15.78 5.19 16.98
C LEU A 296 -16.66 5.23 15.74
N TRP A 297 -17.42 6.31 15.52
CA TRP A 297 -18.15 6.54 14.26
C TRP A 297 -17.90 7.95 13.71
N ARG A 298 -18.17 8.15 12.42
CA ARG A 298 -18.01 9.44 11.72
C ARG A 298 -18.80 10.54 12.46
N GLY A 299 -18.15 11.66 12.78
CA GLY A 299 -18.71 12.75 13.60
C GLY A 299 -18.31 12.71 15.09
N GLN A 300 -17.56 11.70 15.54
CA GLN A 300 -16.97 11.61 16.88
C GLN A 300 -15.45 11.86 16.88
N GLU A 301 -14.95 12.67 15.95
CA GLU A 301 -13.51 13.04 15.84
C GLU A 301 -12.96 13.59 17.15
N LYS A 302 -13.79 14.31 17.91
CA LYS A 302 -13.48 14.82 19.27
C LYS A 302 -13.11 13.75 20.29
N ILE A 303 -13.48 12.47 20.06
CA ILE A 303 -13.14 11.35 20.96
C ILE A 303 -11.70 10.87 20.75
N ILE A 304 -11.15 11.06 19.55
CA ILE A 304 -9.74 10.84 19.25
C ILE A 304 -8.95 12.13 19.48
N ALA A 305 -9.53 13.31 19.22
CA ALA A 305 -8.88 14.62 19.26
C ALA A 305 -8.59 15.20 20.67
N ASP A 306 -8.45 14.37 21.70
CA ASP A 306 -7.64 14.74 22.89
C ASP A 306 -6.13 14.78 22.54
N VAL A 307 -5.82 14.89 21.25
CA VAL A 307 -4.50 14.74 20.64
C VAL A 307 -4.27 16.06 19.94
N VAL A 308 -3.18 16.70 20.34
CA VAL A 308 -2.81 18.05 19.90
C VAL A 308 -2.73 18.04 18.36
N PRO A 309 -3.47 18.92 17.65
CA PRO A 309 -3.35 19.06 16.21
C PRO A 309 -1.89 19.34 15.82
N SER A 310 -1.43 18.83 14.67
CA SER A 310 -0.08 19.06 14.13
C SER A 310 0.36 20.53 14.20
N ASP A 311 -0.59 21.43 13.93
CA ASP A 311 -0.36 22.89 13.92
C ASP A 311 -0.12 23.49 15.32
N GLU A 312 -0.54 22.81 16.39
CA GLU A 312 -0.26 23.17 17.78
C GLU A 312 1.04 22.51 18.29
N PHE A 313 1.39 21.32 17.78
CA PHE A 313 2.68 20.69 18.03
C PHE A 313 3.85 21.54 17.49
N ASP A 314 3.77 21.99 16.23
CA ASP A 314 4.79 22.86 15.62
C ASP A 314 4.99 24.16 16.40
N LYS A 315 3.89 24.72 16.94
CA LYS A 315 3.92 25.93 17.78
C LYS A 315 4.54 25.69 19.15
N ASN A 316 4.25 24.55 19.79
CA ASN A 316 4.80 24.19 21.11
C ASN A 316 6.27 23.75 21.04
N ALA A 317 6.69 23.14 19.92
CA ALA A 317 8.09 22.80 19.63
C ALA A 317 8.94 24.02 19.22
N GLY A 318 8.35 25.22 19.15
CA GLY A 318 9.05 26.47 18.84
C GLY A 318 9.42 26.64 17.36
N ILE A 319 8.86 25.83 16.47
CA ILE A 319 9.11 25.90 15.03
C ILE A 319 8.21 26.99 14.44
N ARG A 320 8.81 28.11 14.04
CA ARG A 320 8.09 29.18 13.35
C ARG A 320 8.02 28.84 11.86
N SER A 321 6.82 28.67 11.31
CA SER A 321 6.62 28.65 9.87
C SER A 321 7.03 30.00 9.29
N ALA A 322 8.13 30.00 8.54
CA ALA A 322 8.56 31.15 7.79
C ALA A 322 7.63 31.28 6.59
N GLU A 323 6.54 32.06 6.72
CA GLU A 323 5.89 32.84 5.65
C GLU A 323 4.56 33.41 6.12
N ARG A 324 4.59 34.71 6.47
CA ARG A 324 3.55 35.73 6.22
C ARG A 324 4.18 37.10 6.54
N VAL A 325 4.91 37.63 5.57
CA VAL A 325 5.21 39.06 5.39
C VAL A 325 4.74 39.43 4.00
#